data_AF-A0A367IU35-F1
#
_entry.id   AF-A0A367IU35-F1
#
_cell.length_a   1.000
_cell.length_b   1.000
_cell.length_c   1.000
_cell.angle_alpha   90.00
_cell.angle_beta   90.00
_cell.angle_gamma   90.00
#
_symmetry.space_group_name_H-M   'P 1'
#
loop_
_entity.id
_entity.type
_entity.pdbx_description
1 polymer ?
#
loop_
_entity_poly.entity_id
_entity_poly.type
_entity_poly.pdbx_seq_one_letter_code
_entity_poly.pdbx_strand_id
1 'polypeptide(L)'
;MTSQGDLLTWKIPFSECPGSDQMSKFVLKHSDVKNIITRTLMDTNGDAYRIGDAEWDHGLRSDVVYEPMHVSLDQPPIIVEVQATVNADFMNRAAHYCIMAYCRYKSQQFLCSVSIMRVLGEEMLSTKDFLKQSIKRETELLDTITSVCNIGIQHYERILNTAERMRYDSPSLQEEAVSGIQKLQQVKRRFEEVDTEEPSNDTTIGKSADEERYENTMKFVEKYKSTRKRMNWRDCYTQLKQKTDVIKYKNAEVLRVQYNRFKKND
;
A
#
# COMPACT_ATOMS: atom_id res chain seq x y z
N MET A 1 10.18 10.91 -3.45
CA MET A 1 9.29 11.99 -3.95
C MET A 1 8.44 11.36 -5.03
N THR A 2 7.25 10.92 -4.62
CA THR A 2 6.19 10.39 -5.48
C THR A 2 5.65 11.55 -6.31
N SER A 3 6.08 11.65 -7.56
CA SER A 3 5.55 12.63 -8.50
C SER A 3 4.15 12.22 -8.95
N GLN A 4 3.21 13.16 -8.91
CA GLN A 4 1.80 13.11 -9.33
C GLN A 4 1.57 12.80 -10.84
N GLY A 5 2.39 11.98 -11.48
CA GLY A 5 2.20 11.51 -12.86
C GLY A 5 1.39 10.21 -12.99
N ASP A 6 1.27 9.41 -11.93
CA ASP A 6 0.69 8.06 -12.00
C ASP A 6 -0.85 8.01 -11.86
N LEU A 7 -1.53 9.15 -11.68
CA LEU A 7 -3.00 9.16 -11.47
C LEU A 7 -3.81 9.13 -12.77
N LEU A 8 -3.20 9.40 -13.93
CA LEU A 8 -3.87 9.36 -15.24
C LEU A 8 -3.46 8.18 -16.13
N THR A 9 -2.44 7.44 -15.74
CA THR A 9 -2.22 6.08 -16.21
C THR A 9 -2.45 5.16 -15.03
N TRP A 10 -3.55 4.41 -15.03
CA TRP A 10 -3.85 3.35 -14.05
C TRP A 10 -2.81 2.21 -14.10
N LYS A 11 -1.54 2.53 -13.82
CA LYS A 11 -0.42 1.61 -13.69
C LYS A 11 0.02 1.74 -12.25
N ILE A 12 -0.47 0.79 -11.46
CA ILE A 12 -0.03 0.59 -10.08
C ILE A 12 1.51 0.48 -10.10
N PRO A 13 2.25 1.18 -9.22
CA PRO A 13 3.71 1.04 -9.11
C PRO A 13 4.10 -0.45 -9.03
N PHE A 14 5.26 -0.86 -9.56
CA PHE A 14 5.64 -2.29 -9.55
C PHE A 14 5.70 -2.88 -8.13
N SER A 15 6.07 -2.08 -7.12
CA SER A 15 6.00 -2.43 -5.70
C SER A 15 4.58 -2.58 -5.18
N GLU A 16 3.59 -2.08 -5.90
CA GLU A 16 2.19 -2.05 -5.53
C GLU A 16 1.33 -2.99 -6.41
N CYS A 17 1.89 -3.52 -7.50
CA CYS A 17 1.21 -4.47 -8.38
C CYS A 17 0.82 -5.76 -7.65
N PRO A 18 -0.34 -6.37 -7.96
CA PRO A 18 -0.66 -7.72 -7.52
C PRO A 18 0.43 -8.72 -7.95
N GLY A 19 1.04 -9.41 -6.99
CA GLY A 19 2.19 -10.30 -7.21
C GLY A 19 3.56 -9.66 -6.95
N SER A 20 3.60 -8.36 -6.65
CA SER A 20 4.65 -7.79 -5.82
C SER A 20 4.41 -8.25 -4.38
N ASP A 21 5.48 -8.63 -3.70
CA ASP A 21 5.47 -9.06 -2.31
C ASP A 21 5.02 -7.91 -1.35
N GLN A 22 5.07 -6.64 -1.79
CA GLN A 22 4.82 -5.49 -0.91
C GLN A 22 3.33 -5.12 -0.82
N MET A 23 2.57 -5.14 -1.91
CA MET A 23 1.14 -4.80 -1.85
C MET A 23 0.34 -5.83 -1.04
N SER A 24 0.60 -7.11 -1.25
CA SER A 24 -0.01 -8.19 -0.46
C SER A 24 0.27 -7.98 1.03
N LYS A 25 1.50 -7.63 1.40
CA LYS A 25 1.88 -7.30 2.78
C LYS A 25 1.11 -6.11 3.35
N PHE A 26 0.90 -5.04 2.58
CA PHE A 26 0.13 -3.88 3.06
C PHE A 26 -1.34 -4.22 3.27
N VAL A 27 -1.96 -4.90 2.30
CA VAL A 27 -3.37 -5.30 2.38
C VAL A 27 -3.61 -6.25 3.56
N LEU A 28 -2.72 -7.22 3.77
CA LEU A 28 -2.82 -8.17 4.89
C LEU A 28 -2.64 -7.50 6.27
N LYS A 29 -2.05 -6.32 6.36
CA LYS A 29 -1.95 -5.57 7.61
C LYS A 29 -3.20 -4.75 7.93
N HIS A 30 -4.11 -4.58 6.97
CA HIS A 30 -5.35 -3.84 7.18
C HIS A 30 -6.26 -4.55 8.18
N SER A 31 -6.92 -3.79 9.08
CA SER A 31 -7.77 -4.34 10.14
C SER A 31 -8.92 -5.18 9.59
N ASP A 32 -9.57 -4.72 8.52
CA ASP A 32 -10.70 -5.44 7.91
C ASP A 32 -10.27 -6.79 7.33
N VAL A 33 -9.12 -6.84 6.66
CA VAL A 33 -8.57 -8.07 6.09
C VAL A 33 -8.17 -9.03 7.20
N LYS A 34 -7.50 -8.53 8.24
CA LYS A 34 -7.20 -9.31 9.45
C LYS A 34 -8.46 -9.88 10.08
N ASN A 35 -9.53 -9.08 10.21
CA ASN A 35 -10.82 -9.51 10.76
C ASN A 35 -11.49 -10.59 9.90
N ILE A 36 -11.43 -10.46 8.57
CA ILE A 36 -11.95 -11.47 7.65
C ILE A 36 -11.18 -12.78 7.81
N ILE A 37 -9.84 -12.73 7.79
CA ILE A 37 -8.99 -13.92 7.87
C ILE A 37 -9.17 -14.62 9.22
N THR A 38 -9.09 -13.87 10.33
CA THR A 38 -9.25 -14.43 11.69
C THR A 38 -10.64 -15.01 11.93
N ARG A 39 -11.70 -14.35 11.43
CA ARG A 39 -13.07 -14.88 11.51
C ARG A 39 -13.25 -16.14 10.67
N THR A 40 -12.66 -16.19 9.48
CA THR A 40 -12.80 -17.33 8.57
C THR A 40 -12.05 -18.56 9.10
N LEU A 41 -10.88 -18.37 9.71
CA LEU A 41 -10.01 -19.47 10.14
C LEU A 41 -10.26 -19.92 11.58
N MET A 42 -10.55 -18.99 12.48
CA MET A 42 -10.59 -19.23 13.93
C MET A 42 -11.94 -18.86 14.57
N ASP A 43 -12.94 -18.45 13.77
CA ASP A 43 -14.24 -17.97 14.23
C ASP A 43 -14.13 -16.90 15.35
N THR A 44 -13.11 -16.05 15.24
CA THR A 44 -12.74 -15.07 16.26
C THR A 44 -12.66 -13.66 15.64
N ASN A 45 -12.85 -12.62 16.45
CA ASN A 45 -12.61 -11.25 16.02
C ASN A 45 -11.11 -10.98 15.84
N GLY A 46 -10.71 -10.22 14.82
CA GLY A 46 -9.29 -9.93 14.57
C GLY A 46 -8.65 -9.03 15.62
N ASP A 47 -9.43 -8.43 16.53
CA ASP A 47 -8.90 -7.75 17.72
C ASP A 47 -8.21 -8.72 18.70
N ALA A 48 -8.55 -10.02 18.67
CA ALA A 48 -7.85 -11.03 19.44
C ALA A 48 -6.41 -11.28 18.94
N TYR A 49 -6.09 -10.75 17.75
CA TYR A 49 -4.80 -10.91 17.09
C TYR A 49 -4.12 -9.56 16.81
N ARG A 50 -2.82 -9.50 17.05
CA ARG A 50 -1.95 -8.40 16.65
C ARG A 50 -1.03 -8.82 15.51
N ILE A 51 -0.50 -7.85 14.77
CA ILE A 51 0.54 -8.13 13.76
C ILE A 51 1.85 -8.41 14.50
N GLY A 52 2.39 -9.61 14.29
CA GLY A 52 3.63 -10.09 14.91
C GLY A 52 4.86 -9.88 14.04
N ASP A 53 6.00 -10.36 14.54
CA ASP A 53 7.24 -10.39 13.78
C ASP A 53 7.19 -11.48 12.72
N ALA A 54 7.40 -11.08 11.46
CA ALA A 54 7.40 -11.97 10.31
C ALA A 54 8.80 -12.46 9.94
N GLU A 55 9.84 -12.06 10.67
CA GLU A 55 11.21 -12.54 10.49
C GLU A 55 11.45 -13.84 11.26
N TRP A 56 11.99 -14.82 10.56
CA TRP A 56 12.33 -16.14 11.08
C TRP A 56 13.84 -16.34 11.08
N ASP A 57 14.28 -17.40 11.73
CA ASP A 57 15.70 -17.74 11.78
C ASP A 57 16.28 -17.92 10.38
N HIS A 58 17.59 -17.69 10.25
CA HIS A 58 18.33 -17.77 8.97
C HIS A 58 17.90 -16.74 7.90
N GLY A 59 17.25 -15.65 8.29
CA GLY A 59 16.89 -14.55 7.38
C GLY A 59 15.71 -14.88 6.47
N LEU A 60 14.92 -15.89 6.83
CA LEU A 60 13.65 -16.17 6.18
C LEU A 60 12.59 -15.19 6.68
N ARG A 61 11.63 -14.83 5.83
CA ARG A 61 10.60 -13.85 6.19
C ARG A 61 9.28 -14.23 5.56
N SER A 62 8.24 -14.32 6.38
CA SER A 62 6.89 -14.52 5.87
C SER A 62 6.23 -13.20 5.46
N ASP A 63 5.07 -13.27 4.81
CA ASP A 63 4.35 -12.05 4.44
C ASP A 63 3.81 -11.32 5.67
N VAL A 64 2.94 -12.00 6.43
CA VAL A 64 2.37 -11.48 7.67
C VAL A 64 2.21 -12.62 8.69
N VAL A 65 2.41 -12.28 9.97
CA VAL A 65 2.11 -13.15 11.10
C VAL A 65 1.07 -12.44 11.96
N TYR A 66 0.00 -13.12 12.31
CA TYR A 66 -0.93 -12.69 13.33
C TYR A 66 -0.66 -13.47 14.62
N GLU A 67 -0.27 -12.74 15.66
CA GLU A 67 -0.02 -13.27 16.99
C GLU A 67 -1.25 -13.08 17.87
N PRO A 68 -1.65 -14.09 18.66
CA PRO A 68 -2.69 -13.92 19.66
C PRO A 68 -2.26 -12.87 20.71
N MET A 69 -3.15 -11.93 21.03
CA MET A 69 -2.88 -10.90 22.04
C MET A 69 -2.81 -11.47 23.46
N HIS A 70 -3.62 -12.49 23.74
CA HIS A 70 -3.72 -13.09 25.06
C HIS A 70 -3.30 -14.55 25.03
N VAL A 71 -2.23 -14.87 25.77
CA VAL A 71 -1.70 -16.22 25.93
C VAL A 71 -2.73 -17.19 26.54
N SER A 72 -3.75 -16.64 27.23
CA SER A 72 -4.84 -17.40 27.85
C SER A 72 -5.93 -17.88 26.88
N LEU A 73 -5.94 -17.41 25.62
CA LEU A 73 -6.98 -17.76 24.65
C LEU A 73 -6.73 -19.10 23.94
N ASP A 74 -5.62 -19.81 24.23
CA ASP A 74 -5.20 -21.06 23.55
C ASP A 74 -5.23 -20.96 22.01
N GLN A 75 -5.09 -19.74 21.49
CA GLN A 75 -5.21 -19.41 20.08
C GLN A 75 -3.85 -19.60 19.39
N PRO A 76 -3.79 -20.31 18.24
CA PRO A 76 -2.54 -20.49 17.53
C PRO A 76 -2.15 -19.22 16.75
N PRO A 77 -0.85 -18.98 16.54
CA PRO A 77 -0.39 -17.95 15.62
C PRO A 77 -0.79 -18.30 14.18
N ILE A 78 -1.19 -17.29 13.41
CA ILE A 78 -1.59 -17.44 12.01
C ILE A 78 -0.50 -16.86 11.13
N ILE A 79 0.08 -17.68 10.26
CA ILE A 79 1.06 -17.24 9.27
C ILE A 79 0.35 -17.15 7.92
N VAL A 80 0.44 -15.98 7.29
CA VAL A 80 -0.15 -15.72 5.97
C VAL A 80 0.97 -15.55 4.95
N GLU A 81 0.84 -16.27 3.84
CA GLU A 81 1.73 -16.21 2.68
C GLU A 81 0.88 -16.11 1.41
N VAL A 82 1.19 -15.15 0.55
CA VAL A 82 0.47 -14.90 -0.69
C VAL A 82 1.38 -15.24 -1.86
N GLN A 83 0.96 -16.22 -2.65
CA GLN A 83 1.61 -16.51 -3.93
C GLN A 83 0.59 -16.63 -5.05
N ALA A 84 0.98 -16.13 -6.22
CA ALA A 84 0.22 -16.31 -7.45
C ALA A 84 0.24 -17.77 -7.94
N THR A 85 1.33 -18.51 -7.68
CA THR A 85 1.47 -19.92 -8.09
C THR A 85 2.03 -20.76 -6.96
N VAL A 86 1.29 -21.79 -6.55
CA VAL A 86 1.74 -22.75 -5.52
C VAL A 86 2.67 -23.77 -6.16
N ASN A 87 3.95 -23.76 -5.76
CA ASN A 87 4.95 -24.72 -6.22
C ASN A 87 5.55 -25.52 -5.04
N ALA A 88 6.37 -26.55 -5.33
CA ALA A 88 6.96 -27.38 -4.29
C ALA A 88 7.88 -26.59 -3.35
N ASP A 89 8.62 -25.60 -3.86
CA ASP A 89 9.48 -24.73 -3.07
C ASP A 89 8.68 -23.88 -2.07
N PHE A 90 7.52 -23.39 -2.50
CA PHE A 90 6.58 -22.65 -1.66
C PHE A 90 6.01 -23.54 -0.56
N MET A 91 5.55 -24.75 -0.91
CA MET A 91 5.04 -25.70 0.08
C MET A 91 6.10 -26.06 1.12
N ASN A 92 7.34 -26.29 0.69
CA ASN A 92 8.47 -26.53 1.59
C ASN A 92 8.76 -25.32 2.48
N ARG A 93 8.67 -24.10 1.95
CA ARG A 93 8.88 -22.88 2.73
C ARG A 93 7.77 -22.66 3.77
N ALA A 94 6.52 -22.85 3.38
CA ALA A 94 5.37 -22.78 4.28
C ALA A 94 5.45 -23.82 5.40
N ALA A 95 5.86 -25.05 5.08
CA ALA A 95 6.10 -26.10 6.07
C ALA A 95 7.22 -25.71 7.05
N HIS A 96 8.33 -25.13 6.57
CA HIS A 96 9.38 -24.61 7.43
C HIS A 96 8.88 -23.48 8.34
N TYR A 97 8.02 -22.58 7.86
CA TYR A 97 7.42 -21.54 8.72
C TYR A 97 6.60 -22.13 9.86
N CYS A 98 5.83 -23.20 9.60
CA CYS A 98 5.08 -23.89 10.65
C CYS A 98 6.01 -24.47 11.72
N ILE A 99 7.12 -25.08 11.31
CA ILE A 99 8.12 -25.65 12.23
C ILE A 99 8.77 -24.54 13.07
N MET A 100 9.14 -23.42 12.45
CA MET A 100 9.75 -22.29 13.17
C MET A 100 8.76 -21.60 14.13
N ALA A 101 7.50 -21.45 13.73
CA ALA A 101 6.45 -20.95 14.61
C ALA A 101 6.23 -21.88 15.82
N TYR A 102 6.24 -23.20 15.60
CA TYR A 102 6.19 -24.17 16.68
C TYR A 102 7.34 -23.99 17.68
N CYS A 103 8.58 -23.85 17.19
CA CYS A 103 9.75 -23.61 18.03
C CYS A 103 9.66 -22.28 18.81
N ARG A 104 9.12 -21.23 18.19
CA ARG A 104 9.03 -19.89 18.76
C ARG A 104 7.96 -19.76 19.84
N TYR A 105 6.75 -20.24 19.58
CA TYR A 105 5.60 -20.02 20.45
C TYR A 105 5.33 -21.17 21.42
N LYS A 106 6.00 -22.32 21.27
CA LYS A 106 5.93 -23.49 22.19
C LYS A 106 4.50 -23.89 22.60
N SER A 107 3.53 -23.64 21.72
CA SER A 107 2.10 -23.79 22.02
C SER A 107 1.58 -25.14 21.51
N GLN A 108 0.77 -25.81 22.33
CA GLN A 108 0.54 -27.26 22.28
C GLN A 108 -0.73 -27.68 21.50
N GLN A 109 -1.44 -26.75 20.85
CA GLN A 109 -2.56 -27.06 19.95
C GLN A 109 -2.30 -26.55 18.52
N PHE A 110 -2.28 -27.51 17.60
CA PHE A 110 -2.01 -27.32 16.18
C PHE A 110 -3.26 -26.81 15.45
N LEU A 111 -3.31 -25.52 15.17
CA LEU A 111 -3.88 -25.03 13.92
C LEU A 111 -2.91 -24.01 13.30
N CYS A 112 -1.80 -24.50 12.75
CA CYS A 112 -1.08 -23.74 11.73
C CYS A 112 -1.97 -23.70 10.49
N SER A 113 -2.98 -22.83 10.49
CA SER A 113 -3.69 -22.49 9.26
C SER A 113 -2.73 -21.65 8.43
N VAL A 114 -1.86 -22.30 7.64
CA VAL A 114 -1.24 -21.62 6.51
C VAL A 114 -2.39 -21.30 5.57
N SER A 115 -2.87 -20.07 5.65
CA SER A 115 -3.79 -19.56 4.63
C SER A 115 -2.98 -19.33 3.39
N ILE A 116 -2.91 -20.38 2.56
CA ILE A 116 -2.44 -20.27 1.19
C ILE A 116 -3.58 -19.54 0.47
N MET A 117 -3.50 -18.22 0.41
CA MET A 117 -4.39 -17.45 -0.45
C MET A 117 -3.93 -17.69 -1.89
N ARG A 118 -4.42 -18.78 -2.47
CA ARG A 118 -4.29 -19.02 -3.91
C ARG A 118 -5.18 -17.98 -4.56
N VAL A 119 -4.58 -16.90 -5.05
CA VAL A 119 -5.28 -15.91 -5.87
C VAL A 119 -5.67 -16.57 -7.20
N LEU A 120 -6.75 -17.37 -7.19
CA LEU A 120 -7.55 -17.61 -8.38
C LEU A 120 -8.22 -16.28 -8.67
N GLY A 121 -8.14 -15.79 -9.92
CA GLY A 121 -8.51 -14.42 -10.28
C GLY A 121 -9.93 -13.97 -9.88
N GLU A 122 -10.81 -14.89 -9.47
CA GLU A 122 -12.13 -14.62 -8.93
C GLU A 122 -12.11 -13.98 -7.53
N GLU A 123 -11.19 -14.38 -6.64
CA GLU A 123 -11.07 -13.78 -5.29
C GLU A 123 -10.52 -12.35 -5.34
N MET A 124 -9.66 -12.05 -6.33
CA MET A 124 -9.15 -10.69 -6.59
C MET A 124 -10.26 -9.76 -7.08
N LEU A 125 -11.26 -10.31 -7.78
CA LEU A 125 -12.44 -9.55 -8.22
C LEU A 125 -13.32 -9.20 -7.01
N SER A 126 -13.55 -10.17 -6.12
CA SER A 126 -14.28 -9.94 -4.86
C SER A 126 -13.59 -8.94 -3.95
N THR A 127 -12.26 -8.97 -3.82
CA THR A 127 -11.52 -7.98 -3.01
C THR A 127 -11.51 -6.61 -3.67
N LYS A 128 -11.43 -6.54 -5.00
CA LYS A 128 -11.55 -5.28 -5.75
C LYS A 128 -12.91 -4.63 -5.56
N ASP A 129 -13.99 -5.42 -5.58
CA ASP A 129 -15.35 -4.92 -5.37
C ASP A 129 -15.57 -4.48 -3.92
N PHE A 130 -14.98 -5.18 -2.95
CA PHE A 130 -14.98 -4.76 -1.55
C PHE A 130 -14.24 -3.42 -1.35
N LEU A 131 -13.05 -3.28 -1.94
CA LEU A 131 -12.27 -2.03 -1.88
C LEU A 131 -13.02 -0.88 -2.54
N LYS A 132 -13.63 -1.09 -3.71
CA LYS A 132 -14.50 -0.10 -4.35
C LYS A 132 -15.67 0.31 -3.45
N GLN A 133 -16.28 -0.65 -2.75
CA GLN A 133 -17.38 -0.37 -1.84
C GLN A 133 -16.91 0.36 -0.56
N SER A 134 -15.67 0.13 -0.12
CA SER A 134 -15.06 0.90 0.97
C SER A 134 -14.79 2.34 0.56
N ILE A 135 -14.14 2.54 -0.60
CA ILE A 135 -13.88 3.87 -1.17
C ILE A 135 -15.18 4.64 -1.35
N LYS A 136 -16.22 3.98 -1.90
CA LYS A 136 -17.54 4.60 -2.06
C LYS A 136 -18.14 5.09 -0.74
N ARG A 137 -18.04 4.29 0.33
CA ARG A 137 -18.53 4.68 1.66
C ARG A 137 -17.78 5.87 2.24
N GLU A 138 -16.46 5.94 2.02
CA GLU A 138 -15.63 7.06 2.46
C GLU A 138 -15.96 8.34 1.67
N THR A 139 -16.17 8.24 0.35
CA THR A 139 -16.62 9.37 -0.47
C THR A 139 -17.99 9.89 0.01
N GLU A 140 -18.95 8.99 0.26
CA GLU A 140 -20.28 9.37 0.78
C GLU A 140 -20.20 10.06 2.16
N LEU A 141 -19.26 9.62 3.02
CA LEU A 141 -19.01 10.25 4.31
C LEU A 141 -18.44 11.67 4.14
N LEU A 142 -17.48 11.86 3.22
CA LEU A 142 -16.90 13.17 2.91
C LEU A 142 -17.94 14.14 2.33
N ASP A 143 -18.82 13.68 1.45
CA ASP A 143 -19.93 14.46 0.92
C ASP A 143 -20.89 14.89 2.04
N THR A 144 -21.17 13.98 2.98
CA THR A 144 -22.02 14.26 4.14
C THR A 144 -21.39 15.31 5.04
N ILE A 145 -20.08 15.19 5.35
CA ILE A 145 -19.34 16.17 6.15
C ILE A 145 -19.34 17.54 5.48
N THR A 146 -19.08 17.60 4.17
CA THR A 146 -19.11 18.83 3.38
C THR A 146 -20.49 19.48 3.41
N SER A 147 -21.56 18.69 3.26
CA SER A 147 -22.94 19.14 3.37
C SER A 147 -23.26 19.73 4.75
N VAL A 148 -22.86 19.05 5.83
CA VAL A 148 -23.04 19.52 7.22
C VAL A 148 -22.31 20.85 7.44
N CYS A 149 -21.07 20.99 6.96
CA CYS A 149 -20.31 22.23 7.03
C CYS A 149 -21.01 23.38 6.27
N ASN A 150 -21.50 23.13 5.06
CA ASN A 150 -22.21 24.14 4.27
C ASN A 150 -23.52 24.57 4.95
N ILE A 151 -24.30 23.63 5.48
CA ILE A 151 -25.53 23.92 6.24
C ILE A 151 -25.20 24.75 7.49
N GLY A 152 -24.15 24.37 8.23
CA GLY A 152 -23.70 25.11 9.41
C GLY A 152 -23.27 26.55 9.09
N ILE A 153 -22.53 26.76 8.00
CA ILE A 153 -22.14 28.09 7.54
C ILE A 153 -23.38 28.92 7.20
N GLN A 154 -24.32 28.37 6.44
CA GLN A 154 -25.58 29.04 6.12
C GLN A 154 -26.40 29.40 7.37
N HIS A 155 -26.39 28.57 8.40
CA HIS A 155 -27.05 28.87 9.67
C HIS A 155 -26.45 30.10 10.35
N TYR A 156 -25.12 30.19 10.44
CA TYR A 156 -24.46 31.37 11.02
C TYR A 156 -24.67 32.62 10.18
N GLU A 157 -24.62 32.52 8.85
CA GLU A 157 -24.94 33.65 7.95
C GLU A 157 -26.38 34.13 8.14
N ARG A 158 -27.35 33.22 8.31
CA ARG A 158 -28.74 33.59 8.62
C ARG A 158 -28.87 34.28 9.98
N ILE A 159 -28.13 33.83 10.99
CA ILE A 159 -28.12 34.47 12.32
C ILE A 159 -27.60 35.90 12.20
N LEU A 160 -26.47 36.11 11.51
CA LEU A 160 -25.89 37.43 11.27
C LEU A 160 -26.85 38.35 10.50
N ASN A 161 -27.42 37.87 9.38
CA ASN A 161 -28.38 38.62 8.58
C ASN A 161 -29.64 38.99 9.37
N THR A 162 -30.12 38.10 10.25
CA THR A 162 -31.30 38.36 11.08
C THR A 162 -30.99 39.35 12.19
N ALA A 163 -29.82 39.25 12.84
CA ALA A 163 -29.35 40.21 13.82
C ALA A 163 -29.21 41.62 13.21
N GLU A 164 -28.65 41.73 12.01
CA GLU A 164 -28.52 42.98 11.27
C GLU A 164 -29.90 43.58 10.93
N ARG A 165 -30.83 42.77 10.41
CA ARG A 165 -32.21 43.21 10.10
C ARG A 165 -32.97 43.69 11.33
N MET A 166 -32.75 43.06 12.49
CA MET A 166 -33.36 43.44 13.75
C MET A 166 -32.61 44.60 14.46
N ARG A 167 -31.51 45.10 13.88
CA ARG A 167 -30.59 46.08 14.51
C ARG A 167 -30.13 45.64 15.91
N TYR A 168 -29.96 44.34 16.09
CA TYR A 168 -29.48 43.76 17.33
C TYR A 168 -27.96 43.87 17.36
N ASP A 169 -27.46 44.91 18.02
CA ASP A 169 -26.02 45.25 18.05
C ASP A 169 -25.36 44.57 19.25
N SER A 170 -24.98 43.31 19.06
CA SER A 170 -24.27 42.50 20.05
C SER A 170 -22.92 42.05 19.47
N PRO A 171 -21.82 42.68 19.90
CA PRO A 171 -20.47 42.33 19.43
C PRO A 171 -20.10 40.87 19.70
N SER A 172 -20.51 40.33 20.86
CA SER A 172 -20.26 38.94 21.22
C SER A 172 -20.97 37.94 20.29
N LEU A 173 -22.20 38.24 19.88
CA LEU A 173 -22.95 37.41 18.93
C LEU A 173 -22.27 37.39 17.55
N GLN A 174 -21.79 38.55 17.09
CA GLN A 174 -21.08 38.66 15.82
C GLN A 174 -19.75 37.90 15.85
N GLU A 175 -18.96 38.07 16.91
CA GLU A 175 -17.69 37.34 17.09
C GLU A 175 -17.90 35.83 17.16
N GLU A 176 -18.91 35.36 17.91
CA GLU A 176 -19.21 33.92 18.01
C GLU A 176 -19.67 33.33 16.68
N ALA A 177 -20.54 34.02 15.95
CA ALA A 177 -21.02 33.55 14.64
C ALA A 177 -19.90 33.54 13.59
N VAL A 178 -19.07 34.58 13.53
CA VAL A 178 -17.91 34.64 12.63
C VAL A 178 -16.87 33.58 13.01
N SER A 179 -16.60 33.37 14.29
CA SER A 179 -15.72 32.29 14.77
C SER A 179 -16.27 30.91 14.39
N GLY A 180 -17.58 30.70 14.50
CA GLY A 180 -18.26 29.48 14.09
C GLY A 180 -18.10 29.19 12.59
N ILE A 181 -18.30 30.21 11.74
CA ILE A 181 -18.07 30.12 10.29
C ILE A 181 -16.62 29.77 9.99
N GLN A 182 -15.66 30.45 10.61
CA GLN A 182 -14.23 30.19 10.39
C GLN A 182 -13.83 28.76 10.77
N LYS A 183 -14.35 28.23 11.89
CA LYS A 183 -14.12 26.84 12.31
C LYS A 183 -14.69 25.85 11.30
N LEU A 184 -15.92 26.05 10.84
CA LEU A 184 -16.53 25.18 9.84
C LEU A 184 -15.80 25.24 8.49
N GLN A 185 -15.34 26.42 8.08
CA GLN A 185 -14.50 26.59 6.89
C GLN A 185 -13.12 25.96 7.06
N GLN A 186 -12.55 25.95 8.27
CA GLN A 186 -11.28 25.27 8.54
C GLN A 186 -11.45 23.76 8.50
N VAL A 187 -12.54 23.22 9.07
CA VAL A 187 -12.86 21.79 9.00
C VAL A 187 -13.09 21.38 7.55
N LYS A 188 -13.88 22.14 6.79
CA LYS A 188 -14.10 21.92 5.36
C LYS A 188 -12.79 21.92 4.56
N ARG A 189 -11.92 22.93 4.77
CA ARG A 189 -10.59 22.98 4.13
C ARG A 189 -9.70 21.80 4.49
N ARG A 190 -9.71 21.33 5.74
CA ARG A 190 -8.93 20.14 6.12
C ARG A 190 -9.35 18.87 5.37
N PHE A 191 -10.60 18.79 4.93
CA PHE A 191 -11.10 17.67 4.14
C PHE A 191 -11.02 17.91 2.63
N GLU A 192 -10.96 19.17 2.16
CA GLU A 192 -10.74 19.57 0.75
C GLU A 192 -9.24 19.62 0.35
N GLU A 193 -8.34 19.98 1.29
CA GLU A 193 -6.88 20.04 1.10
C GLU A 193 -6.24 18.64 0.92
N VAL A 194 -7.00 17.57 1.16
CA VAL A 194 -6.60 16.21 0.79
C VAL A 194 -6.69 16.00 -0.73
N ASP A 195 -7.44 16.84 -1.46
CA ASP A 195 -7.72 16.68 -2.90
C ASP A 195 -7.25 17.84 -3.80
N THR A 196 -6.74 18.97 -3.27
CA THR A 196 -6.49 20.18 -4.09
C THR A 196 -5.00 20.54 -4.27
N GLU A 197 -4.26 19.76 -5.05
CA GLU A 197 -3.16 20.29 -5.85
C GLU A 197 -3.50 20.06 -7.34
N GLU A 198 -4.13 21.05 -7.97
CA GLU A 198 -4.19 21.11 -9.43
C GLU A 198 -2.86 21.67 -9.99
N PRO A 199 -2.31 21.10 -11.07
CA PRO A 199 -0.99 21.47 -11.57
C PRO A 199 -1.05 22.76 -12.39
N SER A 200 -0.33 23.79 -11.93
CA SER A 200 -0.04 24.96 -12.74
C SER A 200 0.88 24.59 -13.91
N ASN A 201 0.42 24.87 -15.12
CA ASN A 201 1.19 24.81 -16.36
C ASN A 201 2.39 25.76 -16.29
N ASP A 202 3.58 25.25 -16.02
CA ASP A 202 4.78 25.68 -16.74
C ASP A 202 5.80 24.53 -16.90
N THR A 203 6.40 24.51 -18.08
CA THR A 203 7.05 23.37 -18.72
C THR A 203 8.53 23.31 -18.37
N THR A 204 8.97 22.29 -17.63
CA THR A 204 10.21 21.52 -17.92
C THR A 204 10.23 20.22 -17.08
N ILE A 205 9.74 19.13 -17.69
CA ILE A 205 9.74 17.78 -17.11
C ILE A 205 11.17 17.23 -17.15
N GLY A 206 11.85 17.25 -16.01
CA GLY A 206 13.12 16.53 -15.82
C GLY A 206 12.85 15.06 -15.50
N LYS A 207 13.45 14.14 -16.27
CA LYS A 207 13.46 12.70 -15.95
C LYS A 207 14.03 12.50 -14.55
N SER A 208 13.40 11.64 -13.75
CA SER A 208 13.93 11.27 -12.44
C SER A 208 15.34 10.70 -12.60
N ALA A 209 16.28 11.12 -11.75
CA ALA A 209 17.67 10.66 -11.81
C ALA A 209 17.79 9.12 -11.74
N ASP A 210 16.86 8.46 -11.05
CA ASP A 210 16.83 7.00 -10.94
C ASP A 210 16.25 6.32 -12.19
N GLU A 211 15.31 6.97 -12.86
CA GLU A 211 14.75 6.51 -14.14
C GLU A 211 15.77 6.68 -15.26
N GLU A 212 16.50 7.79 -15.28
CA GLU A 212 17.62 8.03 -16.18
C GLU A 212 18.72 6.98 -15.97
N ARG A 213 19.06 6.65 -14.71
CA ARG A 213 20.02 5.58 -14.38
C ARG A 213 19.53 4.21 -14.82
N TYR A 214 18.25 3.91 -14.66
CA TYR A 214 17.66 2.64 -15.12
C TYR A 214 17.71 2.54 -16.65
N GLU A 215 17.26 3.57 -17.36
CA GLU A 215 17.33 3.66 -18.83
C GLU A 215 18.78 3.51 -19.32
N ASN A 216 19.72 4.23 -18.72
CA ASN A 216 21.13 4.16 -19.07
C ASN A 216 21.71 2.77 -18.83
N THR A 217 21.26 2.10 -17.77
CA THR A 217 21.62 0.71 -17.48
C THR A 217 21.09 -0.23 -18.56
N MET A 218 19.81 -0.13 -18.94
CA MET A 218 19.21 -1.00 -19.95
C MET A 218 19.77 -0.74 -21.35
N LYS A 219 19.95 0.54 -21.74
CA LYS A 219 20.61 0.95 -22.99
C LYS A 219 22.04 0.42 -23.07
N PHE A 220 22.77 0.45 -21.95
CA PHE A 220 24.11 -0.13 -21.89
C PHE A 220 24.10 -1.64 -22.12
N VAL A 221 23.20 -2.37 -21.46
CA VAL A 221 23.08 -3.83 -21.62
C VAL A 221 22.63 -4.19 -23.05
N GLU A 222 21.74 -3.41 -23.66
CA GLU A 222 21.35 -3.60 -25.06
C GLU A 222 22.50 -3.36 -26.03
N LYS A 223 23.24 -2.26 -25.87
CA LYS A 223 24.43 -1.97 -26.68
C LYS A 223 25.50 -3.06 -26.51
N TYR A 224 25.66 -3.56 -25.29
CA TYR A 224 26.57 -4.66 -25.02
C TYR A 224 26.11 -5.96 -25.72
N LYS A 225 24.80 -6.23 -25.73
CA LYS A 225 24.20 -7.36 -26.43
C LYS A 225 24.34 -7.25 -27.95
N SER A 226 24.11 -6.08 -28.53
CA SER A 226 24.17 -5.89 -29.98
C SER A 226 25.59 -6.07 -30.55
N THR A 227 26.61 -5.86 -29.72
CA THR A 227 28.02 -5.99 -30.09
C THR A 227 28.49 -7.46 -30.12
N ARG A 228 27.72 -8.41 -29.54
CA ARG A 228 28.15 -9.81 -29.39
C ARG A 228 27.05 -10.81 -29.72
N LYS A 229 27.43 -11.92 -30.38
CA LYS A 229 26.50 -13.02 -30.74
C LYS A 229 25.95 -13.77 -29.52
N ARG A 230 26.66 -13.77 -28.38
CA ARG A 230 26.25 -14.45 -27.12
C ARG A 230 26.52 -13.54 -25.93
N MET A 231 25.53 -13.44 -25.04
CA MET A 231 25.58 -12.56 -23.87
C MET A 231 26.48 -13.14 -22.77
N ASN A 232 27.49 -12.38 -22.34
CA ASN A 232 28.29 -12.67 -21.16
C ASN A 232 27.92 -11.71 -20.02
N TRP A 233 27.09 -12.18 -19.09
CA TRP A 233 26.56 -11.38 -17.98
C TRP A 233 27.64 -10.97 -16.97
N ARG A 234 28.68 -11.77 -16.78
CA ARG A 234 29.77 -11.47 -15.84
C ARG A 234 30.62 -10.30 -16.35
N ASP A 235 30.97 -10.35 -17.64
CA ASP A 235 31.73 -9.27 -18.29
C ASP A 235 30.89 -7.98 -18.37
N CYS A 236 29.60 -8.10 -18.75
CA CYS A 236 28.68 -6.97 -18.82
C CYS A 236 28.53 -6.30 -17.44
N TYR A 237 28.36 -7.08 -16.38
CA TYR A 237 28.27 -6.58 -15.00
C TYR A 237 29.57 -5.88 -14.54
N THR A 238 30.73 -6.43 -14.92
CA THR A 238 32.02 -5.85 -14.56
C THR A 238 32.22 -4.47 -15.21
N GLN A 239 31.84 -4.33 -16.48
CA GLN A 239 31.88 -3.06 -17.20
C GLN A 239 30.81 -2.08 -16.72
N LEU A 240 29.63 -2.58 -16.32
CA LEU A 240 28.57 -1.76 -15.74
C LEU A 240 29.00 -1.16 -14.38
N LYS A 241 29.74 -1.91 -13.55
CA LYS A 241 30.22 -1.44 -12.24
C LYS A 241 31.20 -0.27 -12.32
N GLN A 242 31.88 -0.11 -13.46
CA GLN A 242 32.82 0.98 -13.72
C GLN A 242 32.11 2.31 -14.06
N LYS A 243 30.81 2.27 -14.34
CA LYS A 243 30.01 3.47 -14.66
C LYS A 243 29.36 4.08 -13.42
N THR A 244 29.23 5.41 -13.43
CA THR A 244 28.67 6.21 -12.33
C THR A 244 27.20 6.58 -12.53
N ASP A 245 26.70 6.45 -13.77
CA ASP A 245 25.38 6.84 -14.25
C ASP A 245 24.40 5.66 -14.37
N VAL A 246 24.66 4.56 -13.67
CA VAL A 246 23.92 3.29 -13.79
C VAL A 246 23.58 2.66 -12.44
N ILE A 247 22.60 1.76 -12.43
CA ILE A 247 22.18 1.01 -11.25
C ILE A 247 23.19 -0.10 -10.94
N LYS A 248 23.75 -0.07 -9.73
CA LYS A 248 24.70 -1.06 -9.24
C LYS A 248 23.95 -2.23 -8.60
N TYR A 249 23.72 -3.28 -9.39
CA TYR A 249 23.12 -4.51 -8.89
C TYR A 249 24.09 -5.32 -8.01
N LYS A 250 23.55 -6.21 -7.17
CA LYS A 250 24.33 -7.06 -6.25
C LYS A 250 25.25 -8.05 -6.98
N ASN A 251 24.80 -8.58 -8.13
CA ASN A 251 25.56 -9.52 -8.94
C ASN A 251 25.04 -9.57 -10.39
N ALA A 252 25.77 -10.29 -11.25
CA ALA A 252 25.44 -10.46 -12.68
C ALA A 252 24.11 -11.20 -12.92
N GLU A 253 23.66 -12.04 -11.99
CA GLU A 253 22.38 -12.77 -12.11
C GLU A 253 21.19 -11.84 -11.88
N VAL A 254 21.29 -10.91 -10.93
CA VAL A 254 20.27 -9.87 -10.71
C VAL A 254 20.14 -9.00 -11.96
N LEU A 255 21.26 -8.56 -12.55
CA LEU A 255 21.27 -7.80 -13.81
C LEU A 255 20.56 -8.57 -14.94
N ARG A 256 20.83 -9.88 -15.06
CA ARG A 256 20.19 -10.76 -16.05
C ARG A 256 18.68 -10.84 -15.85
N VAL A 257 18.23 -11.05 -14.62
CA VAL A 257 16.80 -11.13 -14.30
C VAL A 257 16.10 -9.81 -14.61
N GLN A 258 16.71 -8.68 -14.26
CA GLN A 258 16.14 -7.35 -14.51
C GLN A 258 16.05 -7.05 -16.00
N TYR A 259 17.09 -7.34 -16.77
CA TYR A 259 17.06 -7.17 -18.22
C TYR A 259 16.01 -8.08 -18.91
N ASN A 260 15.86 -9.32 -18.43
CA ASN A 260 14.83 -10.22 -18.96
C ASN A 260 13.40 -9.78 -18.62
N ARG A 261 13.20 -9.07 -17.49
CA ARG A 261 11.92 -8.42 -17.19
C ARG A 261 11.68 -7.22 -18.09
N PHE A 262 12.69 -6.37 -18.29
CA PHE A 262 12.64 -5.24 -19.22
C PHE A 262 12.21 -5.70 -20.63
N LYS A 263 12.88 -6.72 -21.18
CA LYS A 263 12.55 -7.32 -22.48
C LYS A 263 11.18 -7.99 -22.60
N LYS A 264 10.52 -8.31 -21.49
CA LYS A 264 9.16 -8.89 -21.49
C LYS A 264 8.07 -7.82 -21.43
N ASN A 265 8.44 -6.60 -21.02
CA ASN A 265 7.54 -5.48 -20.85
C ASN A 265 7.62 -4.47 -22.00
N ASP A 266 8.70 -4.50 -22.79
CA ASP A 266 8.81 -3.93 -24.14
C ASP A 266 8.17 -4.85 -25.19
#